data_AF-A0A963Y6R1-F1
#
_entry.id   AF-A0A963Y6R1-F1
#
_cell.length_a   1.000
_cell.length_b   1.000
_cell.length_c   1.000
_cell.angle_alpha   90.00
_cell.angle_beta   90.00
_cell.angle_gamma   90.00
#
_symmetry.space_group_name_H-M   'P 1'
#
loop_
_entity.id
_entity.type
_entity.pdbx_description
1 polymer ?
#
loop_
_entity_poly.entity_id
_entity_poly.type
_entity_poly.pdbx_seq_one_letter_code
_entity_poly.pdbx_strand_id
1 'polypeptide(L)'
;GEVFRKQERPSARRAEYVQVGYEVFERDNPVAADAEVFALFARLLAPLGLRAATGDIAILTAAVRGLRTLESRKAALLRHIWRPRRFTQLLDRFGGRAPVPPSRAALIKVLAQGARPAPAPHLGLRSAA
;
A
#
# COMPACT_ATOMS: atom_id res chain seq x y z
N GLY A 1 -11.44 -25.29 0.16
CA GLY A 1 -11.20 -26.10 1.37
C GLY A 1 -10.96 -25.22 2.56
N GLU A 2 -10.56 -25.83 3.68
CA GLU A 2 -10.18 -25.09 4.89
C GLU A 2 -8.89 -24.28 4.67
N VAL A 3 -8.87 -23.08 5.20
CA VAL A 3 -7.68 -22.21 5.21
C VAL A 3 -7.39 -21.74 6.62
N PHE A 4 -6.10 -21.71 6.95
CA PHE A 4 -5.61 -21.42 8.30
C PHE A 4 -4.84 -20.09 8.31
N ARG A 5 -4.92 -19.37 9.44
CA ARG A 5 -4.26 -18.08 9.68
C ARG A 5 -3.55 -18.10 11.02
N LYS A 6 -2.46 -17.33 11.10
CA LYS A 6 -1.75 -17.10 12.36
C LYS A 6 -2.71 -16.56 13.42
N GLN A 7 -2.66 -17.11 14.62
CA GLN A 7 -3.42 -16.63 15.77
C GLN A 7 -2.72 -15.40 16.35
N GLU A 8 -3.37 -14.24 16.28
CA GLU A 8 -2.93 -13.00 16.93
C GLU A 8 -3.75 -12.79 18.21
N ARG A 9 -3.10 -12.48 19.34
CA ARG A 9 -3.78 -12.22 20.62
C ARG A 9 -3.65 -10.74 21.00
N PRO A 10 -4.74 -10.02 21.34
CA PRO A 10 -6.16 -10.40 21.21
C PRO A 10 -6.71 -10.02 19.81
N SER A 11 -7.28 -10.99 19.10
CA SER A 11 -7.94 -10.77 17.80
C SER A 11 -9.29 -11.48 17.76
N ALA A 12 -10.31 -10.79 17.23
CA ALA A 12 -11.64 -11.36 16.98
C ALA A 12 -11.70 -12.16 15.67
N ARG A 13 -10.60 -12.22 14.90
CA ARG A 13 -10.58 -12.89 13.59
C ARG A 13 -10.47 -14.41 13.77
N ARG A 14 -11.36 -15.16 13.11
CA ARG A 14 -11.28 -16.63 13.06
C ARG A 14 -9.93 -17.05 12.45
N ALA A 15 -9.25 -17.98 13.11
CA ALA A 15 -7.99 -18.55 12.65
C ALA A 15 -8.19 -19.61 11.54
N GLU A 16 -9.42 -20.06 11.36
CA GLU A 16 -9.80 -21.12 10.43
C GLU A 16 -11.18 -20.83 9.83
N TYR A 17 -11.32 -21.05 8.52
CA TYR A 17 -12.58 -20.92 7.78
C TYR A 17 -12.50 -21.64 6.43
N VAL A 18 -13.65 -21.92 5.83
CA VAL A 18 -13.73 -22.52 4.49
C VAL A 18 -13.59 -21.43 3.43
N GLN A 19 -12.69 -21.64 2.47
CA GLN A 19 -12.54 -20.82 1.27
C GLN A 19 -12.84 -21.66 0.03
N VAL A 20 -13.69 -21.13 -0.85
CA VAL A 20 -13.97 -21.70 -2.18
C VAL A 20 -13.54 -20.66 -3.21
N GLY A 21 -12.89 -21.10 -4.28
CA GLY A 21 -12.37 -20.23 -5.32
C GLY A 21 -12.39 -20.92 -6.68
N TYR A 22 -12.26 -20.13 -7.73
CA TYR A 22 -12.17 -20.54 -9.11
C TYR A 22 -11.04 -19.75 -9.75
N GLU A 23 -10.19 -20.42 -10.52
CA GLU A 23 -9.03 -19.84 -11.18
C GLU A 23 -9.03 -20.25 -12.65
N VAL A 24 -8.87 -19.27 -13.53
CA VAL A 24 -8.73 -19.46 -14.98
C VAL A 24 -7.30 -19.11 -15.37
N PHE A 25 -6.65 -20.01 -16.09
CA PHE A 25 -5.33 -19.80 -16.66
C PHE A 25 -5.46 -19.57 -18.16
N GLU A 26 -5.69 -18.32 -18.57
CA GLU A 26 -5.81 -17.88 -19.97
C GLU A 26 -4.57 -17.06 -20.38
N ARG A 27 -4.09 -17.23 -21.61
CA ARG A 27 -2.89 -16.54 -22.12
C ARG A 27 -3.20 -15.60 -23.28
N ASP A 28 -4.21 -15.90 -24.08
CA ASP A 28 -4.45 -15.23 -25.35
C ASP A 28 -5.42 -14.05 -25.20
N ASN A 29 -6.40 -14.18 -24.30
CA ASN A 29 -7.37 -13.11 -24.03
C ASN A 29 -7.69 -12.96 -22.53
N PRO A 30 -6.75 -12.44 -21.73
CA PRO A 30 -6.93 -12.27 -20.29
C PRO A 30 -8.09 -11.33 -19.92
N VAL A 31 -8.38 -10.33 -20.77
CA VAL A 31 -9.47 -9.36 -20.51
C VAL A 31 -10.84 -10.03 -20.60
N ALA A 32 -11.05 -10.88 -21.61
CA ALA A 32 -12.31 -11.64 -21.71
C ALA A 32 -12.46 -12.63 -20.56
N ALA A 33 -11.38 -13.32 -20.17
CA ALA A 33 -11.39 -14.23 -19.03
C ALA A 33 -11.73 -13.52 -17.71
N ASP A 34 -11.15 -12.35 -17.44
CA ASP A 34 -11.47 -11.53 -16.26
C ASP A 34 -12.95 -11.14 -16.23
N ALA A 35 -13.50 -10.71 -17.38
CA ALA A 35 -14.91 -10.35 -17.49
C ALA A 35 -15.85 -11.55 -17.30
N GLU A 36 -15.48 -12.72 -17.81
CA GLU A 36 -16.24 -13.96 -17.65
C GLU A 36 -16.27 -14.39 -16.18
N VAL A 37 -15.11 -14.42 -15.52
CA VAL A 37 -15.00 -14.75 -14.09
C VAL A 37 -15.85 -13.78 -13.27
N PHE A 38 -15.73 -12.47 -13.51
CA PHE A 38 -16.53 -11.48 -12.82
C PHE A 38 -18.04 -11.71 -13.02
N ALA A 39 -18.48 -11.90 -14.28
CA ALA A 39 -19.89 -12.12 -14.60
C ALA A 39 -20.45 -13.40 -13.97
N LEU A 40 -19.66 -14.47 -13.92
CA LEU A 40 -20.03 -15.72 -13.26
C LEU A 40 -20.30 -15.51 -11.76
N PHE A 41 -19.37 -14.86 -11.05
CA PHE A 41 -19.54 -14.60 -9.62
C PHE A 41 -20.63 -13.57 -9.33
N ALA A 42 -20.79 -12.54 -10.18
CA ALA A 42 -21.87 -11.57 -10.04
C ALA A 42 -23.24 -12.25 -10.10
N ARG A 43 -23.43 -13.21 -11.02
CA ARG A 43 -24.67 -14.01 -11.10
C ARG A 43 -24.83 -14.94 -9.90
N LEU A 44 -23.78 -15.67 -9.54
CA LEU A 44 -23.81 -16.63 -8.42
C LEU A 44 -24.15 -15.96 -7.08
N LEU A 45 -23.66 -14.74 -6.87
CA LEU A 45 -23.84 -13.98 -5.64
C LEU A 45 -25.04 -13.01 -5.67
N ALA A 46 -25.78 -12.93 -6.77
CA ALA A 46 -26.91 -12.01 -6.93
C ALA A 46 -27.94 -12.06 -5.78
N PRO A 47 -28.34 -13.23 -5.25
CA PRO A 47 -29.32 -13.31 -4.14
C PRO A 47 -28.86 -12.64 -2.84
N LEU A 48 -27.56 -12.40 -2.68
CA LEU A 48 -26.99 -11.78 -1.46
C LEU A 48 -27.01 -10.25 -1.49
N GLY A 49 -27.41 -9.63 -2.61
CA GLY A 49 -27.52 -8.16 -2.72
C GLY A 49 -26.20 -7.41 -2.49
N LEU A 50 -25.07 -8.04 -2.84
CA LEU A 50 -23.74 -7.48 -2.61
C LEU A 50 -23.41 -6.39 -3.63
N ARG A 51 -22.58 -5.42 -3.21
CA ARG A 51 -21.99 -4.41 -4.10
C ARG A 51 -20.56 -4.80 -4.43
N ALA A 52 -20.31 -5.05 -5.72
CA ALA A 52 -18.96 -5.24 -6.21
C ALA A 52 -18.15 -3.94 -6.13
N ALA A 53 -16.88 -4.05 -5.79
CA ALA A 53 -15.91 -2.97 -5.90
C ALA A 53 -14.76 -3.46 -6.79
N THR A 54 -14.57 -2.81 -7.93
CA THR A 54 -13.52 -3.12 -8.90
C THR A 54 -12.54 -1.96 -9.00
N GLY A 55 -11.32 -2.26 -9.45
CA GLY A 55 -10.28 -1.26 -9.65
C GLY A 55 -9.07 -1.86 -10.35
N ASP A 56 -8.22 -1.01 -10.89
CA ASP A 56 -7.03 -1.41 -11.63
C ASP A 56 -5.77 -0.86 -10.95
N ILE A 57 -4.95 -1.77 -10.43
CA ILE A 57 -3.69 -1.44 -9.78
C ILE A 57 -2.65 -0.91 -10.78
N ALA A 58 -2.72 -1.30 -12.05
CA ALA A 58 -1.82 -0.83 -13.10
C ALA A 58 -2.04 0.66 -13.36
N ILE A 59 -3.30 1.14 -13.33
CA ILE A 59 -3.59 2.59 -13.44
C ILE A 59 -2.94 3.36 -12.29
N LEU A 60 -3.12 2.92 -11.04
CA LEU A 60 -2.51 3.58 -9.89
C LEU A 60 -0.97 3.54 -9.94
N THR A 61 -0.42 2.40 -10.36
CA THR A 61 1.03 2.21 -10.51
C THR A 61 1.59 3.13 -11.59
N ALA A 62 0.92 3.23 -12.74
CA ALA A 62 1.29 4.11 -13.83
C ALA A 62 1.21 5.58 -13.41
N ALA A 63 0.16 5.97 -12.71
CA ALA A 63 0.00 7.32 -12.15
C ALA A 63 1.18 7.69 -11.24
N VAL A 64 1.58 6.80 -10.32
CA VAL A 64 2.73 7.03 -9.42
C VAL A 64 4.04 7.13 -10.21
N ARG A 65 4.26 6.25 -11.19
CA ARG A 65 5.47 6.27 -12.03
C ARG A 65 5.58 7.54 -12.87
N GLY A 66 4.45 8.06 -13.34
CA GLY A 66 4.34 9.28 -14.13
C GLY A 66 4.50 10.59 -13.34
N LEU A 67 4.53 10.55 -12.01
CA LEU A 67 4.70 11.76 -11.20
C LEU A 67 6.05 12.43 -11.47
N ARG A 68 6.05 13.75 -11.68
CA ARG A 68 7.26 14.57 -11.74
C ARG A 68 7.78 14.85 -10.34
N THR A 69 8.47 13.87 -9.75
CA THR A 69 8.97 13.90 -8.37
C THR A 69 10.21 13.02 -8.23
N LEU A 70 10.84 13.05 -7.06
CA LEU A 70 12.01 12.22 -6.76
C LEU A 70 11.69 10.73 -6.83
N GLU A 71 12.60 9.93 -7.36
CA GLU A 71 12.46 8.46 -7.42
C GLU A 71 12.25 7.84 -6.04
N SER A 72 12.88 8.39 -5.00
CA SER A 72 12.65 7.97 -3.61
C SER A 72 11.21 8.17 -3.14
N ARG A 73 10.53 9.23 -3.62
CA ARG A 73 9.11 9.48 -3.32
C ARG A 73 8.21 8.51 -4.09
N LYS A 74 8.51 8.24 -5.37
CA LYS A 74 7.80 7.22 -6.16
C LYS A 74 7.90 5.84 -5.51
N ALA A 75 9.12 5.43 -5.11
CA ALA A 75 9.35 4.16 -4.44
C ALA A 75 8.59 4.05 -3.09
N ALA A 76 8.55 5.13 -2.31
CA ALA A 76 7.77 5.17 -1.07
C ALA A 76 6.25 5.03 -1.34
N LEU A 77 5.73 5.71 -2.36
CA LEU A 77 4.32 5.60 -2.76
C LEU A 77 3.99 4.18 -3.24
N LEU A 78 4.80 3.58 -4.11
CA LEU A 78 4.61 2.21 -4.60
C LEU A 78 4.64 1.17 -3.46
N ARG A 79 5.52 1.35 -2.47
CA ARG A 79 5.58 0.47 -1.27
C ARG A 79 4.28 0.50 -0.46
N HIS A 80 3.58 1.62 -0.49
CA HIS A 80 2.36 1.83 0.29
C HIS A 80 1.08 1.78 -0.55
N ILE A 81 1.15 1.45 -1.85
CA ILE A 81 0.01 1.43 -2.76
C ILE A 81 -1.14 0.51 -2.26
N TRP A 82 -0.80 -0.59 -1.60
CA TRP A 82 -1.74 -1.54 -0.97
C TRP A 82 -2.22 -1.12 0.42
N ARG A 83 -1.80 0.03 0.93
CA ARG A 83 -2.14 0.55 2.26
C ARG A 83 -2.78 1.94 2.13
N PRO A 84 -4.09 2.01 1.79
CA PRO A 84 -4.75 3.26 1.37
C PRO A 84 -4.50 4.45 2.30
N ARG A 85 -4.59 4.23 3.62
CA ARG A 85 -4.33 5.27 4.63
C ARG A 85 -2.89 5.81 4.56
N ARG A 86 -1.89 4.93 4.48
CA ARG A 86 -0.48 5.32 4.41
C ARG A 86 -0.13 5.95 3.06
N PHE A 87 -0.72 5.44 1.98
CA PHE A 87 -0.56 5.99 0.64
C PHE A 87 -1.05 7.44 0.58
N THR A 88 -2.27 7.70 1.06
CA THR A 88 -2.88 9.04 1.09
C THR A 88 -2.06 10.00 1.95
N GLN A 89 -1.63 9.59 3.13
CA GLN A 89 -0.74 10.39 3.98
C GLN A 89 0.57 10.78 3.29
N LEU A 90 1.15 9.88 2.48
CA LEU A 90 2.34 10.19 1.69
C LEU A 90 2.06 11.15 0.54
N LEU A 91 0.91 11.01 -0.14
CA LEU A 91 0.49 11.97 -1.15
C LEU A 91 0.34 13.37 -0.55
N ASP A 92 -0.33 13.50 0.59
CA ASP A 92 -0.51 14.79 1.27
C ASP A 92 0.83 15.40 1.69
N ARG A 93 1.74 14.58 2.23
CA ARG A 93 3.09 15.01 2.61
C ARG A 93 3.91 15.46 1.41
N PHE A 94 3.92 14.71 0.32
CA PHE A 94 4.73 15.04 -0.86
C PHE A 94 4.13 16.14 -1.73
N GLY A 95 2.81 16.30 -1.69
CA GLY A 95 2.06 17.37 -2.34
C GLY A 95 1.93 18.65 -1.52
N GLY A 96 2.57 18.74 -0.34
CA GLY A 96 2.56 19.94 0.49
C GLY A 96 1.22 20.27 1.16
N ARG A 97 0.31 19.29 1.25
CA ARG A 97 -1.01 19.43 1.89
C ARG A 97 -0.99 19.09 3.38
N ALA A 98 0.08 18.45 3.85
CA ALA A 98 0.29 18.16 5.26
C ALA A 98 1.25 19.20 5.90
N PRO A 99 1.03 19.57 7.18
CA PRO A 99 1.94 20.44 7.90
C PRO A 99 3.34 19.82 7.97
N VAL A 100 4.36 20.68 7.96
CA VAL A 100 5.75 20.26 8.11
C VAL A 100 5.91 19.59 9.49
N PRO A 101 6.47 18.37 9.56
CA PRO A 101 6.70 17.71 10.84
C PRO A 101 7.58 18.59 11.76
N PRO A 102 7.24 18.72 13.06
CA PRO A 102 7.98 19.58 13.99
C PRO A 102 9.48 19.26 14.04
N SER A 103 9.85 17.98 13.95
CA SER A 103 11.25 17.54 13.90
C SER A 103 12.01 18.08 12.68
N ARG A 104 11.35 18.18 11.52
CA ARG A 104 11.94 18.76 10.31
C ARG A 104 12.10 20.29 10.45
N ALA A 105 11.11 20.96 11.01
CA ALA A 105 11.18 22.41 11.24
C ALA A 105 12.32 22.76 12.21
N ALA A 106 12.46 22.00 13.30
CA ALA A 106 13.56 22.15 14.26
C ALA A 106 14.93 21.94 13.58
N LEU A 107 15.07 20.88 12.77
CA LEU A 107 16.31 20.62 12.03
C LEU A 107 16.69 21.76 11.08
N ILE A 108 15.72 22.29 10.31
CA ILE A 108 15.97 23.41 9.41
C ILE A 108 16.41 24.65 10.18
N LYS A 109 15.78 24.94 11.33
CA LYS A 109 16.16 26.07 12.19
C LYS A 109 17.61 25.95 12.70
N VAL A 110 18.01 24.76 13.16
CA VAL A 110 19.39 24.50 13.61
C VAL A 110 20.39 24.68 12.48
N LEU A 111 20.11 24.12 11.29
CA LEU A 111 20.98 24.25 10.13
C LEU A 111 21.12 25.70 9.66
N ALA A 112 20.03 26.48 9.70
CA ALA A 112 20.04 27.90 9.33
C ALA A 112 20.91 28.76 10.26
N GLN A 113 21.13 28.32 11.50
CA GLN A 113 22.02 28.95 12.48
C GLN A 113 23.49 28.54 12.29
N GLY A 114 23.82 27.77 11.24
CA GLY A 114 25.17 27.27 10.99
C GLY A 114 25.59 26.09 11.87
N ALA A 115 24.71 25.63 12.76
CA ALA A 115 24.98 24.49 13.62
C ALA A 115 24.82 23.18 12.85
N ARG A 116 25.85 22.32 12.86
CA ARG A 116 25.73 20.95 12.37
C ARG A 116 25.01 20.11 13.42
N PRO A 117 23.91 19.41 13.07
CA PRO A 117 23.30 18.47 14.00
C PRO A 117 24.32 17.40 14.41
N ALA A 118 24.27 16.98 15.68
CA ALA A 118 25.11 15.90 16.17
C ALA A 118 24.93 14.64 15.28
N PRO A 119 26.00 13.86 15.05
CA PRO A 119 25.89 12.62 14.31
C PRO A 119 24.81 11.74 14.94
N ALA A 120 24.04 11.04 14.09
CA ALA A 120 23.02 10.13 14.58
C ALA A 120 23.69 9.10 15.51
N PRO A 121 23.07 8.76 16.66
CA PRO A 121 23.64 7.76 17.55
C PRO A 121 23.83 6.45 16.79
N HIS A 122 24.90 5.73 17.11
CA HIS A 122 25.11 4.39 16.56
C HIS A 122 23.96 3.49 17.01
N LEU A 123 23.09 3.13 16.06
CA LEU A 123 21.97 2.22 16.28
C LEU A 123 22.29 0.85 15.69
N GLY A 124 22.35 -0.18 16.54
CA GLY A 124 22.67 -1.56 16.18
C GLY A 124 24.09 -2.00 16.55
N LEU A 125 24.43 -3.25 16.24
CA LEU A 125 25.70 -3.88 16.63
C LEU A 125 26.88 -3.62 15.68
N ARG A 126 26.73 -2.71 14.71
CA ARG A 126 27.80 -2.39 13.76
C ARG A 126 28.67 -1.27 14.33
N SER A 127 29.96 -1.54 14.54
CA SER A 127 30.96 -0.53 14.87
C SER A 127 31.17 0.42 13.69
N ALA A 128 31.61 1.66 13.97
CA ALA A 128 32.05 2.59 12.94
C ALA A 128 33.20 1.94 12.14
N ALA A 129 33.17 2.14 10.82
CA ALA A 129 34.27 1.77 9.92
C ALA A 129 35.39 2.82 10.00
#